data_AF-A0A3D5U7Y4-F1
#
_entry.id   AF-A0A3D5U7Y4-F1
#
_cell.length_a   1.000
_cell.length_b   1.000
_cell.length_c   1.000
_cell.angle_alpha   90.00
_cell.angle_beta   90.00
_cell.angle_gamma   90.00
#
_symmetry.space_group_name_H-M   'P 1'
#
loop_
_entity.id
_entity.type
_entity.pdbx_description
1 polymer ?
#
loop_
_entity_poly.entity_id
_entity_poly.type
_entity_poly.pdbx_seq_one_letter_code
_entity_poly.pdbx_strand_id
1 'polypeptide(L)'
;MLKSSIAPDGREYPLPSEQDNEQERNLLLQITSEQRAKGRKIVAVQGLGFVGCVMASVVADAEDKDGKPIYYVHGHQRASKRSFWKVPVINTGI
;
A
#
# COMPACT_ATOMS: atom_id res chain seq x y z
N MET A 1 -21.96 -11.30 -10.96
CA MET A 1 -20.64 -11.45 -10.29
C MET A 1 -20.42 -10.25 -9.39
N LEU A 2 -20.14 -10.45 -8.09
CA LEU A 2 -19.86 -9.35 -7.13
C LEU A 2 -18.84 -8.35 -7.71
N LYS A 3 -19.19 -7.05 -7.72
CA LYS A 3 -18.35 -5.94 -8.23
C LYS A 3 -17.47 -5.29 -7.16
N SER A 4 -17.68 -5.65 -5.89
CA SER A 4 -17.06 -5.02 -4.73
C SER A 4 -16.43 -6.06 -3.79
N SER A 5 -15.49 -5.59 -2.99
CA SER A 5 -14.91 -6.26 -1.83
C SER A 5 -15.50 -5.64 -0.57
N ILE A 6 -15.93 -6.46 0.40
CA ILE A 6 -16.64 -5.99 1.59
C ILE A 6 -15.69 -6.07 2.79
N ALA A 7 -15.52 -4.95 3.50
CA ALA A 7 -14.73 -4.89 4.74
C ALA A 7 -15.48 -5.54 5.92
N PRO A 8 -14.79 -5.86 7.02
CA PRO A 8 -15.42 -6.44 8.22
C PRO A 8 -16.54 -5.58 8.83
N ASP A 9 -16.52 -4.27 8.60
CA ASP A 9 -17.54 -3.32 9.06
C ASP A 9 -18.71 -3.13 8.09
N GLY A 10 -18.73 -3.90 6.99
CA GLY A 10 -19.78 -3.84 5.97
C GLY A 10 -19.57 -2.78 4.88
N ARG A 11 -18.52 -1.95 4.94
CA ARG A 11 -18.22 -1.01 3.85
C ARG A 11 -17.86 -1.75 2.57
N GLU A 12 -18.40 -1.27 1.46
CA GLU A 12 -18.13 -1.81 0.13
C GLU A 12 -17.06 -1.02 -0.61
N TYR A 13 -16.12 -1.74 -1.20
CA TYR A 13 -15.02 -1.20 -2.00
C TYR A 13 -15.07 -1.81 -3.41
N PRO A 14 -15.43 -1.03 -4.45
CA PRO A 14 -15.42 -1.51 -5.83
C PRO A 14 -14.02 -2.02 -6.21
N LEU A 15 -13.95 -3.13 -6.95
CA LEU A 15 -12.67 -3.56 -7.51
C LEU A 15 -12.20 -2.55 -8.58
N PRO A 16 -10.89 -2.26 -8.66
CA PRO A 16 -10.37 -1.27 -9.59
C PRO A 16 -10.56 -1.74 -11.03
N SER A 17 -10.91 -0.80 -11.91
CA SER A 17 -10.92 -0.99 -13.35
C SER A 17 -9.49 -0.98 -13.92
N GLU A 18 -9.34 -1.29 -15.20
CA GLU A 18 -8.06 -1.15 -15.90
C GLU A 18 -7.55 0.30 -15.86
N GLN A 19 -8.44 1.27 -16.03
CA GLN A 19 -8.09 2.69 -15.96
C GLN A 19 -7.61 3.09 -14.56
N ASP A 20 -8.25 2.60 -13.50
CA ASP A 20 -7.81 2.86 -12.12
C ASP A 20 -6.41 2.27 -11.87
N ASN A 21 -6.15 1.07 -12.38
CA ASN A 21 -4.83 0.43 -12.27
C ASN A 21 -3.74 1.21 -13.02
N GLU A 22 -4.04 1.76 -14.20
CA GLU A 22 -3.11 2.61 -14.95
C GLU A 22 -2.80 3.91 -14.21
N GLN A 23 -3.82 4.55 -13.63
CA GLN A 23 -3.65 5.75 -12.81
C GLN A 23 -2.81 5.46 -11.56
N GLU A 24 -3.11 4.37 -10.85
CA GLU A 24 -2.33 3.94 -9.68
C GLU A 24 -0.87 3.66 -10.06
N ARG A 25 -0.62 2.99 -11.19
CA ARG A 25 0.74 2.75 -11.69
C ARG A 25 1.49 4.07 -11.92
N ASN A 26 0.86 5.07 -12.53
CA ASN A 26 1.49 6.36 -12.78
C ASN A 26 1.81 7.09 -11.47
N LEU A 27 0.90 7.05 -10.50
CA LEU A 27 1.11 7.60 -9.16
C LEU A 27 2.28 6.90 -8.43
N LEU A 28 2.33 5.56 -8.48
CA LEU A 28 3.42 4.79 -7.88
C LEU A 28 4.78 5.13 -8.49
N LEU A 29 4.86 5.30 -9.82
CA LEU A 29 6.09 5.74 -10.49
C LEU A 29 6.53 7.13 -10.04
N GLN A 30 5.60 8.07 -9.92
CA GLN A 30 5.87 9.42 -9.43
C GLN A 30 6.41 9.38 -8.00
N ILE A 31 5.68 8.75 -7.06
CA ILE A 31 6.08 8.64 -5.65
C ILE A 31 7.44 7.96 -5.54
N THR A 32 7.66 6.86 -6.27
CA THR A 32 8.94 6.14 -6.29
C THR A 32 10.09 7.06 -6.68
N SER A 33 9.91 7.89 -7.72
CA SER A 33 10.91 8.85 -8.17
C SER A 33 11.21 9.90 -7.10
N GLU A 34 10.17 10.51 -6.53
CA GLU A 34 10.29 11.54 -5.48
C GLU A 34 10.99 11.00 -4.22
N GLN A 35 10.67 9.78 -3.80
CA GLN A 35 11.25 9.16 -2.61
C GLN A 35 12.71 8.75 -2.83
N ARG A 36 13.07 8.28 -4.04
CA ARG A 36 14.46 8.06 -4.43
C ARG A 36 15.27 9.35 -4.44
N ALA A 37 14.70 10.46 -4.93
CA ALA A 37 15.34 11.77 -4.89
C ALA A 37 15.62 12.26 -3.45
N LYS A 38 14.82 11.82 -2.48
CA LYS A 38 15.06 12.04 -1.04
C LYS A 38 16.10 11.08 -0.43
N GLY A 39 16.72 10.20 -1.22
CA GLY A 39 17.69 9.22 -0.75
C GLY A 39 17.09 7.98 -0.09
N ARG A 40 15.76 7.81 -0.12
CA ARG A 40 15.08 6.68 0.52
C ARG A 40 15.14 5.43 -0.35
N LYS A 41 15.32 4.28 0.29
CA LYS A 41 15.25 2.96 -0.36
C LYS A 41 13.79 2.52 -0.47
N ILE A 42 13.40 2.06 -1.65
CA ILE A 42 12.01 1.62 -1.91
C ILE A 42 11.87 0.15 -1.53
N VAL A 43 10.91 -0.17 -0.68
CA VAL A 43 10.60 -1.53 -0.25
C VAL A 43 9.17 -1.87 -0.63
N ALA A 44 8.96 -3.01 -1.29
CA ALA A 44 7.63 -3.52 -1.61
C ALA A 44 7.32 -4.72 -0.71
N VAL A 45 6.28 -4.59 0.13
CA VAL A 45 5.79 -5.69 0.97
C VAL A 45 4.60 -6.33 0.28
N GLN A 46 4.79 -7.55 -0.22
CA GLN A 46 3.74 -8.30 -0.91
C GLN A 46 2.89 -9.09 0.08
N GLY A 47 1.60 -8.77 0.13
CA GLY A 47 0.63 -9.38 1.03
C GLY A 47 0.43 -8.58 2.30
N LEU A 48 -0.76 -8.00 2.47
CA LEU A 48 -1.18 -7.18 3.61
C LEU A 48 -2.06 -8.02 4.54
N GLY A 49 -1.42 -9.01 5.17
CA GLY A 49 -1.99 -9.82 6.23
C GLY A 49 -1.41 -9.43 7.59
N PHE A 50 -1.60 -10.30 8.58
CA PHE A 50 -1.07 -10.12 9.92
C PHE A 50 0.45 -9.79 9.93
N VAL A 51 1.26 -10.61 9.27
CA VAL A 51 2.72 -10.40 9.20
C VAL A 51 3.07 -9.22 8.28
N GLY A 52 2.45 -9.13 7.12
CA GLY A 52 2.82 -8.14 6.11
C GLY A 52 2.58 -6.70 6.54
N CYS A 53 1.46 -6.41 7.22
CA CYS A 53 1.21 -5.07 7.74
C CYS A 53 2.23 -4.67 8.81
N VAL A 54 2.54 -5.58 9.75
CA VAL A 54 3.56 -5.33 10.78
C VAL A 54 4.92 -5.08 10.15
N MET A 55 5.34 -5.91 9.19
CA MET A 55 6.61 -5.72 8.49
C MET A 55 6.65 -4.42 7.69
N ALA A 56 5.55 -4.02 7.05
CA ALA A 56 5.49 -2.78 6.33
C ALA A 56 5.67 -1.57 7.26
N SER A 57 4.99 -1.57 8.40
CA SER A 57 5.10 -0.51 9.42
C SER A 57 6.49 -0.45 10.03
N VAL A 58 7.05 -1.59 10.48
CA VAL A 58 8.37 -1.62 11.12
C VAL A 58 9.48 -1.16 10.17
N VAL A 59 9.42 -1.55 8.89
CA VAL A 59 10.41 -1.10 7.90
C VAL A 59 10.23 0.39 7.57
N ALA A 60 9.00 0.91 7.56
CA ALA A 60 8.72 2.31 7.32
C ALA A 60 9.21 3.22 8.47
N ASP A 61 9.21 2.70 9.70
CA ASP A 61 9.64 3.40 10.91
C ASP A 61 11.16 3.38 11.13
N ALA A 62 11.91 2.71 10.25
CA ALA A 62 13.37 2.63 10.38
C ALA A 62 14.05 3.96 9.99
N GLU A 63 14.75 4.53 10.96
CA GLU A 63 15.46 5.80 10.84
C GLU A 63 16.99 5.62 10.91
N ASP A 64 17.71 6.59 10.33
CA ASP A 64 19.15 6.70 10.51
C ASP A 64 19.51 7.31 11.88
N LYS A 65 20.81 7.47 12.14
CA LYS A 65 21.33 8.06 13.39
C LYS A 65 20.85 9.49 13.65
N ASP A 66 20.34 10.18 12.64
CA ASP A 66 19.88 11.57 12.70
C ASP A 66 18.33 11.65 12.72
N GLY A 67 17.64 10.51 12.89
CA GLY A 67 16.17 10.43 12.93
C GLY A 67 15.50 10.59 11.57
N LYS A 68 16.23 10.38 10.45
CA LYS A 68 15.66 10.50 9.11
C LYS A 68 15.18 9.14 8.60
N PRO A 69 13.98 9.04 8.00
CA PRO A 69 13.50 7.79 7.44
C PRO A 69 14.41 7.25 6.34
N ILE A 70 14.80 5.97 6.45
CA ILE A 70 15.70 5.29 5.50
C ILE A 70 14.91 4.71 4.32
N TYR A 71 13.70 4.22 4.58
CA TYR A 71 12.89 3.50 3.60
C TYR A 71 11.62 4.25 3.24
N TYR A 72 11.11 3.98 2.04
CA TYR A 72 9.73 4.23 1.68
C TYR A 72 9.08 2.90 1.31
N VAL A 73 8.03 2.55 2.03
CA VAL A 73 7.42 1.22 1.95
C VAL A 73 6.11 1.27 1.20
N HIS A 74 5.98 0.45 0.17
CA HIS A 74 4.73 0.18 -0.53
C HIS A 74 4.16 -1.17 -0.08
N GLY A 75 2.98 -1.14 0.53
CA GLY A 75 2.17 -2.33 0.71
C GLY A 75 1.52 -2.73 -0.62
N HIS A 76 1.79 -3.94 -1.10
CA HIS A 76 1.21 -4.45 -2.34
C HIS A 76 0.28 -5.63 -2.07
N GLN A 77 -0.98 -5.51 -2.47
CA GLN A 77 -1.99 -6.54 -2.33
C GLN A 77 -2.78 -6.69 -3.62
N ARG A 78 -2.84 -7.92 -4.15
CA ARG A 78 -3.66 -8.20 -5.33
C ARG A 78 -5.13 -7.87 -5.06
N ALA A 79 -5.73 -7.09 -5.95
CA ALA A 79 -7.17 -6.82 -5.92
C ALA A 79 -7.97 -8.13 -6.03
N SER A 80 -8.83 -8.37 -5.04
CA SER A 80 -9.75 -9.51 -5.05
C SER A 80 -10.97 -9.19 -4.20
N LYS A 81 -12.09 -9.85 -4.47
CA LYS A 81 -13.32 -9.68 -3.68
C LYS A 81 -13.11 -9.96 -2.19
N ARG A 82 -12.18 -10.87 -1.86
CA ARG A 82 -11.89 -11.27 -0.48
C ARG A 82 -11.04 -10.24 0.28
N SER A 83 -10.21 -9.46 -0.43
CA SER A 83 -9.10 -8.75 0.20
C SER A 83 -8.84 -7.35 -0.31
N PHE A 84 -9.53 -6.88 -1.35
CA PHE A 84 -9.28 -5.54 -1.89
C PHE A 84 -9.61 -4.47 -0.87
N TRP A 85 -10.67 -4.65 -0.06
CA TRP A 85 -11.04 -3.75 1.04
C TRP A 85 -9.87 -3.39 1.97
N LYS A 86 -8.85 -4.25 2.08
CA LYS A 86 -7.69 -4.01 2.93
C LYS A 86 -6.88 -2.80 2.48
N VAL A 87 -6.65 -2.64 1.19
CA VAL A 87 -5.82 -1.53 0.66
C VAL A 87 -6.40 -0.16 1.01
N PRO A 88 -7.66 0.17 0.67
CA PRO A 88 -8.23 1.46 1.00
C PRO A 88 -8.43 1.64 2.52
N VAL A 89 -8.71 0.57 3.28
CA VAL A 89 -8.80 0.66 4.75
C VAL A 89 -7.44 0.99 5.36
N ILE A 90 -6.39 0.25 5.03
CA ILE A 90 -5.02 0.49 5.54
C ILE A 90 -4.55 1.90 5.19
N ASN A 91 -4.87 2.40 3.99
CA ASN A 91 -4.52 3.75 3.56
C ASN A 91 -5.21 4.86 4.38
N THR A 92 -6.21 4.54 5.20
CA THR A 92 -6.79 5.48 6.19
C THR A 92 -6.04 5.52 7.52
N GLY A 93 -5.05 4.64 7.73
CA GLY A 93 -4.22 4.58 8.94
C GLY A 93 -4.78 3.73 10.09
N ILE A 94 -5.67 2.77 9.79
CA ILE A 94 -6.40 1.93 10.77
C ILE A 94 -6.25 0.45 10.43
#